data_AF-A0A9E2AN77-F1
#
_entry.id   AF-A0A9E2AN77-F1
#
_cell.length_a   1.000
_cell.length_b   1.000
_cell.length_c   1.000
_cell.angle_alpha   90.00
_cell.angle_beta   90.00
_cell.angle_gamma   90.00
#
_symmetry.space_group_name_H-M   'P 1'
#
loop_
_entity.id
_entity.type
_entity.pdbx_description
1 polymer ?
#
loop_
_entity_poly.entity_id
_entity_poly.type
_entity_poly.pdbx_seq_one_letter_code
_entity_poly.pdbx_strand_id
1 'polypeptide(L)'
;MNTQILSKSHKIRIAIGVGINLIIAAIHAFRIGSYLHNPWYTLYYSYASDIMLPFGVYFLLCINEIQFKVLRPWYIKAGIIFGAMTFSEILQYFEIYFFGVTFDLMDIAAYATGTMMAVVVDRLIFRKFIIDWNYE
;
A
#
# COMPACT_ATOMS: atom_id res chain seq x y z
N MET A 1 -13.23 -11.25 -23.66
CA MET A 1 -12.24 -11.82 -22.69
C MET A 1 -12.93 -12.93 -21.92
N ASN A 2 -12.33 -14.11 -21.83
CA ASN A 2 -12.97 -15.32 -21.30
C ASN A 2 -13.29 -15.15 -19.80
N THR A 3 -14.53 -15.42 -19.38
CA THR A 3 -15.01 -15.25 -17.99
C THR A 3 -14.21 -16.07 -16.99
N GLN A 4 -13.68 -17.23 -17.41
CA GLN A 4 -12.79 -18.05 -16.58
C GLN A 4 -11.44 -17.38 -16.28
N ILE A 5 -10.85 -16.67 -17.24
CA ILE A 5 -9.58 -15.94 -17.07
C ILE A 5 -9.76 -14.78 -16.10
N LEU A 6 -10.88 -14.05 -16.23
CA LEU A 6 -11.24 -12.96 -15.32
C LEU A 6 -11.41 -13.48 -13.88
N SER A 7 -12.10 -14.61 -13.71
CA SER A 7 -12.29 -15.23 -12.40
C SER A 7 -10.96 -15.67 -11.77
N LYS A 8 -10.07 -16.30 -12.54
CA LYS A 8 -8.77 -16.78 -12.05
C LYS A 8 -7.88 -15.63 -11.60
N SER A 9 -7.74 -14.59 -12.43
CA SER A 9 -6.94 -13.41 -12.08
C SER A 9 -7.52 -12.66 -10.87
N HIS A 10 -8.84 -12.57 -10.73
CA HIS A 10 -9.46 -12.00 -9.54
C HIS A 10 -9.07 -12.76 -8.27
N LYS A 11 -9.14 -14.10 -8.29
CA LYS A 11 -8.73 -14.94 -7.16
C LYS A 11 -7.26 -14.76 -6.79
N ILE A 12 -6.37 -14.66 -7.78
CA ILE A 12 -4.93 -14.42 -7.55
C ILE A 12 -4.72 -13.07 -6.86
N ARG A 13 -5.41 -12.02 -7.30
CA ARG A 13 -5.32 -10.68 -6.69
C ARG A 13 -5.85 -10.65 -5.28
N ILE A 14 -6.97 -11.31 -5.01
CA ILE A 14 -7.49 -11.48 -3.65
C ILE A 14 -6.43 -12.16 -2.78
N ALA A 15 -5.90 -13.31 -3.23
CA ALA A 15 -4.90 -14.06 -2.47
C ALA A 15 -3.66 -13.21 -2.15
N ILE A 16 -3.14 -12.48 -3.13
CA ILE A 16 -1.96 -11.62 -2.96
C ILE A 16 -2.27 -10.42 -2.09
N GLY A 17 -3.33 -9.67 -2.39
CA GLY A 17 -3.68 -8.45 -1.66
C GLY A 17 -4.03 -8.74 -0.21
N VAL A 18 -4.84 -9.78 0.05
CA VAL A 18 -5.13 -10.23 1.41
C VAL A 18 -3.86 -10.76 2.08
N GLY A 19 -3.06 -11.57 1.39
CA GLY A 19 -1.81 -12.11 1.93
C GLY A 19 -0.83 -11.02 2.38
N ILE A 20 -0.61 -9.99 1.56
CA ILE A 20 0.23 -8.83 1.89
C ILE A 20 -0.30 -8.12 3.14
N ASN A 21 -1.61 -7.86 3.20
CA ASN A 21 -2.20 -7.17 4.35
C ASN A 21 -2.17 -8.02 5.62
N LEU A 22 -2.31 -9.33 5.53
CA LEU A 22 -2.13 -10.24 6.66
C LEU A 22 -0.68 -10.24 7.17
N ILE A 23 0.30 -10.19 6.27
CA ILE A 23 1.71 -10.07 6.65
C ILE A 23 1.96 -8.73 7.36
N ILE A 24 1.49 -7.61 6.82
CA ILE A 24 1.61 -6.29 7.45
C ILE A 24 0.93 -6.29 8.82
N ALA A 25 -0.30 -6.81 8.90
CA ALA A 25 -1.03 -6.91 10.17
C ALA A 25 -0.28 -7.77 11.19
N ALA A 26 0.32 -8.89 10.77
CA ALA A 26 1.14 -9.74 11.64
C ALA A 26 2.40 -9.00 12.13
N ILE A 27 3.09 -8.25 11.25
CA ILE A 27 4.26 -7.43 11.61
C ILE A 27 3.91 -6.47 12.76
N HIS A 28 2.75 -5.80 12.67
CA HIS A 28 2.28 -4.90 13.71
C HIS A 28 1.81 -5.65 14.97
N ALA A 29 1.03 -6.72 14.82
CA ALA A 29 0.46 -7.48 15.93
C ALA A 29 1.55 -8.12 16.81
N PHE A 30 2.59 -8.69 16.18
CA PHE A 30 3.73 -9.28 16.88
C PHE A 30 4.80 -8.25 17.26
N ARG A 31 4.58 -6.96 16.98
CA ARG A 31 5.49 -5.85 17.30
C ARG A 31 6.94 -6.17 16.91
N ILE A 32 7.16 -6.62 15.67
CA ILE A 32 8.48 -7.12 15.22
C ILE A 32 9.59 -6.06 15.41
N GLY A 33 9.26 -4.78 15.31
CA GLY A 33 10.20 -3.69 15.61
C GLY A 33 10.80 -3.69 17.02
N SER A 34 10.17 -4.37 17.99
CA SER A 34 10.69 -4.48 19.36
C SER A 34 11.99 -5.27 19.48
N TYR A 35 12.33 -6.08 18.47
CA TYR A 35 13.60 -6.79 18.41
C TYR A 35 14.75 -5.92 17.86
N LEU A 36 14.45 -4.71 17.37
CA LEU A 36 15.46 -3.78 16.87
C LEU A 36 16.13 -3.04 18.02
N HIS A 37 17.41 -2.70 17.83
CA HIS A 37 18.19 -1.86 18.74
C HIS A 37 18.36 -0.46 18.15
N ASN A 38 18.71 0.52 18.98
CA ASN A 38 19.02 1.87 18.50
C ASN A 38 20.17 1.84 17.47
N PRO A 39 20.08 2.59 16.34
CA PRO A 39 19.06 3.58 15.97
C PRO A 39 17.84 3.01 15.22
N TRP A 40 17.87 1.73 14.85
CA TRP A 40 16.85 1.08 14.02
C TRP A 40 15.49 0.98 14.69
N TYR A 41 15.46 0.81 16.02
CA TYR A 41 14.23 0.84 16.79
C TYR A 41 13.46 2.14 16.57
N THR A 42 14.13 3.29 16.72
CA THR A 42 13.52 4.61 16.53
C THR A 42 13.02 4.76 15.10
N LEU A 43 13.87 4.47 14.11
CA LEU A 43 13.49 4.61 12.70
C LEU A 43 12.27 3.74 12.33
N TYR A 44 12.21 2.51 12.84
CA TYR A 44 11.06 1.62 12.62
C TYR A 44 9.78 2.20 13.21
N TYR A 45 9.78 2.59 14.48
CA TYR A 45 8.57 3.07 15.14
C TYR A 45 8.18 4.48 14.69
N SER A 46 9.08 5.23 14.04
CA SER A 46 8.78 6.52 13.42
C SER A 46 8.14 6.40 12.05
N TYR A 47 8.59 5.48 11.17
CA TYR A 47 8.22 5.55 9.75
C TYR A 47 7.78 4.22 9.11
N ALA A 48 7.95 3.08 9.78
CA ALA A 48 7.66 1.79 9.15
C ALA A 48 6.18 1.66 8.76
N SER A 49 5.27 2.13 9.62
CA SER A 49 3.84 2.15 9.35
C SER A 49 3.51 3.03 8.13
N ASP A 50 4.13 4.20 8.02
CA ASP A 50 3.90 5.16 6.94
C ASP A 50 4.41 4.67 5.59
N ILE A 51 5.34 3.70 5.59
CA ILE A 51 5.73 2.98 4.36
C ILE A 51 4.81 1.78 4.12
N MET A 52 4.50 0.99 5.15
CA MET A 52 3.76 -0.28 5.00
C MET A 52 2.28 -0.07 4.65
N LEU A 53 1.64 0.95 5.22
CA LEU A 53 0.23 1.26 4.95
C LEU A 53 -0.05 1.55 3.48
N PRO A 54 0.63 2.50 2.81
CA PRO A 54 0.39 2.77 1.38
C PRO A 54 0.65 1.53 0.53
N PHE A 55 1.68 0.76 0.92
CA PHE A 55 1.99 -0.48 0.24
C PHE A 55 0.84 -1.49 0.33
N GLY A 56 0.32 -1.74 1.53
CA GLY A 56 -0.79 -2.67 1.75
C GLY A 56 -2.09 -2.23 1.07
N VAL A 57 -2.43 -0.95 1.19
CA VAL A 57 -3.64 -0.37 0.59
C VAL A 57 -3.60 -0.40 -0.94
N TYR A 58 -2.41 -0.25 -1.55
CA TYR A 58 -2.23 -0.40 -3.00
C TYR A 58 -2.71 -1.74 -3.51
N PHE A 59 -2.35 -2.81 -2.81
CA PHE A 59 -2.78 -4.15 -3.21
C PHE A 59 -4.26 -4.44 -2.88
N LEU A 60 -4.89 -3.72 -1.94
CA LEU A 60 -6.34 -3.74 -1.77
C LEU A 60 -7.07 -3.09 -2.98
N LEU A 61 -6.54 -1.99 -3.53
CA LEU A 61 -7.09 -1.41 -4.76
C LEU A 61 -6.91 -2.36 -5.96
N CYS A 62 -5.79 -3.10 -6.02
CA CYS A 62 -5.54 -4.09 -7.07
C CYS A 62 -6.57 -5.24 -7.09
N ILE A 63 -7.22 -5.56 -5.98
CA ILE A 63 -8.31 -6.56 -5.93
C ILE A 63 -9.51 -6.06 -6.75
N ASN A 64 -9.77 -4.76 -6.67
CA ASN A 64 -10.98 -4.11 -7.16
C ASN A 64 -10.89 -3.63 -8.62
N GLU A 65 -9.70 -3.64 -9.24
CA GLU A 65 -9.49 -3.12 -10.61
C GLU A 65 -10.20 -3.92 -11.72
N ILE A 66 -10.62 -5.15 -11.42
CA ILE A 66 -11.41 -5.97 -12.33
C ILE A 66 -12.84 -5.42 -12.43
N GLN A 67 -13.42 -5.06 -11.29
CA GLN A 67 -14.76 -4.48 -11.18
C GLN A 67 -14.77 -3.01 -11.58
N PHE A 68 -13.81 -2.23 -11.06
CA PHE A 68 -13.69 -0.80 -11.33
C PHE A 68 -12.56 -0.53 -12.31
N LYS A 69 -12.90 -0.40 -13.60
CA LYS A 69 -11.92 -0.17 -14.67
C LYS A 69 -11.04 1.07 -14.47
N VAL A 70 -11.54 2.08 -13.75
CA VAL A 70 -10.82 3.30 -13.38
C VAL A 70 -9.56 3.00 -12.55
N LEU A 71 -9.53 1.90 -11.79
CA LEU A 71 -8.38 1.49 -10.98
C LEU A 71 -7.31 0.69 -11.74
N ARG A 72 -7.54 0.34 -13.01
CA ARG A 72 -6.57 -0.44 -13.79
C ARG A 72 -5.26 0.28 -14.05
N PRO A 73 -5.25 1.58 -14.39
CA PRO A 73 -3.99 2.30 -14.56
C PRO A 73 -3.31 2.47 -13.20
N TRP A 74 -2.04 2.04 -13.14
CA TRP A 74 -1.26 2.04 -11.89
C TRP A 74 -1.13 3.44 -11.27
N TYR A 75 -1.01 4.48 -12.10
CA TYR A 75 -0.88 5.86 -11.64
C TYR A 75 -2.16 6.37 -10.97
N ILE A 76 -3.34 5.83 -11.30
CA ILE A 76 -4.59 6.17 -10.61
C ILE A 76 -4.58 5.59 -9.20
N LYS A 77 -4.20 4.31 -9.04
CA LYS A 77 -4.06 3.68 -7.71
C LYS A 77 -3.03 4.41 -6.86
N ALA A 78 -1.86 4.70 -7.42
CA ALA A 78 -0.81 5.44 -6.75
C ALA A 78 -1.27 6.85 -6.34
N GLY A 79 -1.94 7.58 -7.25
CA GLY A 79 -2.48 8.91 -6.99
C GLY A 79 -3.55 8.92 -5.91
N ILE A 80 -4.44 7.93 -5.89
CA ILE A 80 -5.48 7.79 -4.85
C ILE A 80 -4.83 7.63 -3.47
N ILE A 81 -3.83 6.74 -3.36
CA ILE A 81 -3.22 6.39 -2.07
C ILE A 81 -2.34 7.52 -1.56
N PHE A 82 -1.40 7.97 -2.40
CA PHE A 82 -0.52 9.08 -2.04
C PHE A 82 -1.32 10.35 -1.75
N GLY A 83 -2.35 10.62 -2.57
CA GLY A 83 -3.26 11.75 -2.37
C GLY A 83 -4.04 11.65 -1.07
N ALA A 84 -4.63 10.49 -0.75
CA ALA A 84 -5.40 10.30 0.48
C ALA A 84 -4.52 10.43 1.74
N MET A 85 -3.32 9.87 1.73
CA MET A 85 -2.39 9.93 2.87
C MET A 85 -1.81 11.33 3.05
N THR A 86 -1.35 11.96 1.98
CA THR A 86 -0.88 13.36 2.03
C THR A 86 -2.00 14.30 2.45
N PHE A 87 -3.23 14.06 1.99
CA PHE A 87 -4.37 14.84 2.43
C PHE A 87 -4.64 14.66 3.93
N SER A 88 -4.51 13.45 4.46
CA SER A 88 -4.58 13.19 5.91
C SER A 88 -3.55 14.03 6.69
N GLU A 89 -2.30 14.11 6.22
CA GLU A 89 -1.26 14.96 6.83
C GLU A 89 -1.58 16.45 6.77
N ILE A 90 -2.10 16.92 5.63
CA ILE A 90 -2.54 18.31 5.49
C ILE A 90 -3.68 18.61 6.48
N LEU A 91 -4.61 17.67 6.69
CA LEU A 91 -5.67 17.85 7.70
C LEU A 91 -5.11 17.90 9.13
N GLN A 92 -4.08 17.12 9.45
CA GLN A 92 -3.38 17.21 10.73
C GLN A 92 -2.69 18.57 10.91
N TYR A 93 -2.11 19.14 9.85
CA TYR A 93 -1.55 20.50 9.86
C TYR A 93 -2.59 21.57 10.21
N PHE A 94 -3.86 21.38 9.81
CA PHE A 94 -4.98 22.26 10.18
C PHE A 94 -5.60 21.92 11.56
N GLU A 95 -4.92 21.11 12.38
CA GLU A 95 -5.34 20.72 13.73
C GLU A 95 -6.71 20.03 13.77
N ILE A 96 -7.10 19.34 12.69
CA ILE A 96 -8.31 18.52 12.66
C ILE A 96 -8.05 17.26 13.50
N TYR A 97 -8.43 17.33 14.78
CA TYR A 97 -8.19 16.35 15.85
C TYR A 97 -8.51 14.88 15.50
N PHE A 98 -9.33 14.62 14.49
CA PHE A 98 -9.68 13.28 14.06
C PHE A 98 -8.47 12.48 13.54
N PHE A 99 -7.43 13.15 13.04
CA PHE A 99 -6.27 12.52 12.42
C PHE A 99 -4.98 12.58 13.25
N GLY A 100 -5.01 13.17 14.45
CA GLY A 100 -3.80 13.49 15.23
C GLY A 100 -3.35 14.95 15.05
N VAL A 101 -2.31 15.36 15.80
CA VAL A 101 -1.80 16.75 15.82
C VAL A 101 -0.29 16.78 15.59
N THR A 102 0.25 15.80 14.86
CA THR A 102 1.70 15.64 14.65
C THR A 102 1.99 15.63 13.16
N PHE A 103 1.85 16.79 12.52
CA PHE A 103 2.33 16.97 11.15
C PHE A 103 3.84 16.69 11.09
N ASP A 104 4.23 15.68 10.32
CA ASP A 104 5.64 15.42 9.96
C ASP A 104 5.77 15.37 8.44
N LEU A 105 6.58 16.27 7.88
CA LEU A 105 6.87 16.29 6.45
C LEU A 105 7.56 15.01 5.98
N MET A 106 8.27 14.32 6.88
CA MET A 106 8.89 13.03 6.58
C MET A 106 7.86 11.91 6.36
N ASP A 107 6.65 12.03 6.89
CA ASP A 107 5.59 11.06 6.66
C ASP A 107 5.11 11.12 5.20
N ILE A 108 5.06 12.31 4.60
CA ILE A 108 4.81 12.46 3.15
C ILE A 108 5.87 11.72 2.33
N ALA A 109 7.15 11.82 2.72
CA ALA A 109 8.23 11.09 2.06
C ALA A 109 8.12 9.56 2.27
N ALA A 110 7.70 9.12 3.46
CA ALA A 110 7.41 7.72 3.75
C ALA A 110 6.23 7.20 2.91
N TYR A 111 5.15 7.97 2.77
CA TYR A 111 4.00 7.63 1.94
C TYR A 111 4.35 7.51 0.47
N ALA A 112 5.16 8.44 -0.03
CA ALA A 112 5.70 8.38 -1.38
C ALA A 112 6.54 7.12 -1.58
N THR A 113 7.40 6.79 -0.60
CA THR A 113 8.27 5.61 -0.64
C THR A 113 7.44 4.32 -0.68
N GLY A 114 6.50 4.13 0.23
CA GLY A 114 5.67 2.93 0.26
C GLY A 114 4.79 2.77 -0.97
N THR A 115 4.24 3.88 -1.49
CA THR A 115 3.46 3.89 -2.73
C THR A 115 4.33 3.49 -3.93
N MET A 116 5.53 4.07 -4.07
CA MET A 116 6.45 3.75 -5.15
C MET A 116 6.96 2.30 -5.06
N MET A 117 7.22 1.80 -3.86
CA MET A 117 7.55 0.39 -3.64
C MET A 117 6.44 -0.54 -4.14
N ALA A 118 5.17 -0.22 -3.84
CA ALA A 118 4.05 -1.01 -4.33
C ALA A 118 3.91 -0.95 -5.85
N VAL A 119 4.11 0.22 -6.46
CA VAL A 119 4.13 0.37 -7.92
C VAL A 119 5.24 -0.48 -8.55
N VAL A 120 6.44 -0.47 -7.98
CA VAL A 120 7.57 -1.30 -8.45
C VAL A 120 7.21 -2.79 -8.39
N VAL A 121 6.64 -3.25 -7.27
CA VAL A 121 6.23 -4.66 -7.10
C VAL A 121 5.13 -5.02 -8.09
N ASP A 122 4.08 -4.20 -8.22
CA ASP A 122 2.97 -4.41 -9.17
C ASP A 122 3.48 -4.45 -10.61
N ARG A 123 4.28 -3.46 -11.03
CA ARG A 123 4.63 -3.23 -12.43
C ARG A 123 5.83 -4.03 -12.91
N LEU A 124 6.86 -4.18 -12.09
CA LEU A 124 8.11 -4.82 -12.51
C LEU A 124 8.18 -6.28 -12.09
N ILE A 125 7.69 -6.61 -10.90
CA ILE A 125 7.78 -7.97 -10.37
C ILE A 125 6.55 -8.78 -10.80
N PHE A 126 5.35 -8.37 -10.40
CA PHE A 126 4.15 -9.19 -10.62
C PHE A 126 3.79 -9.34 -12.10
N ARG A 127 3.93 -8.30 -12.91
CA ARG A 127 3.75 -8.43 -14.38
C ARG A 127 4.69 -9.43 -15.03
N LYS A 128 5.91 -9.59 -14.50
CA LYS A 128 6.92 -10.48 -15.06
C LYS A 128 6.73 -11.92 -14.60
N PHE A 129 6.37 -12.12 -13.33
CA PHE A 129 6.37 -13.44 -12.71
C PHE A 129 4.97 -14.06 -12.55
N ILE A 130 3.90 -13.27 -12.64
CA ILE A 130 2.53 -13.75 -12.44
C ILE A 130 1.78 -13.66 -13.77
N ILE A 131 1.57 -14.82 -14.40
CA ILE A 131 1.00 -14.95 -15.74
C ILE A 131 -0.35 -14.22 -15.88
N ASP A 132 -1.22 -14.33 -14.88
CA ASP A 132 -2.58 -13.76 -14.91
C ASP A 132 -2.67 -12.36 -14.25
N TRP A 133 -1.54 -11.66 -14.11
CA TRP A 133 -1.50 -10.33 -13.48
C TRP A 133 -1.71 -9.17 -14.47
N ASN A 134 -1.59 -9.40 -15.78
CA ASN A 134 -1.72 -8.31 -16.74
C ASN A 134 -3.17 -8.19 -17.29
N TYR A 135 -3.69 -6.96 -17.30
CA TYR A 135 -5.00 -6.59 -17.84
C TYR A 135 -4.94 -5.46 -18.88
N GLU A 136 -3.73 -4.96 -19.16
CA GLU A 136 -3.48 -4.07 -20.30
C GLU A 136 -3.47 -4.86 -21.60
#